data_AF-A0A0Q7MHW4-F1
#
_entry.id   AF-A0A0Q7MHW4-F1
#
_cell.length_a   1.000
_cell.length_b   1.000
_cell.length_c   1.000
_cell.angle_alpha   90.00
_cell.angle_beta   90.00
_cell.angle_gamma   90.00
#
_symmetry.space_group_name_H-M   'P 1'
#
loop_
_entity.id
_entity.type
_entity.pdbx_description
1 polymer ?
#
loop_
_entity_poly.entity_id
_entity_poly.type
_entity_poly.pdbx_seq_one_letter_code
_entity_poly.pdbx_strand_id
1 'polypeptide(L)' 'MDIEEHGRFYIERKTIGDADGGVTAFFDVGEISTATGTKRYKVAMDEGFSSRQEALAWIEKQTD' A
#
# COMPACT_ATOMS: atom_id res chain seq x y z
N MET A 1 -7.29 -9.40 0.47
CA MET A 1 -6.68 -8.11 0.82
C MET A 1 -5.55 -8.42 1.79
N ASP A 2 -4.32 -8.15 1.38
CA ASP A 2 -3.11 -8.43 2.14
C ASP A 2 -2.46 -7.08 2.46
N ILE A 3 -2.47 -6.69 3.75
CA ILE A 3 -2.02 -5.38 4.24
C ILE A 3 -0.81 -5.59 5.15
N GLU A 4 0.26 -4.86 4.87
CA GLU A 4 1.48 -4.83 5.67
C GLU A 4 1.67 -3.43 6.29
N GLU A 5 1.76 -3.33 7.62
CA GLU A 5 1.92 -2.03 8.31
C GLU A 5 3.41 -1.66 8.48
N HIS A 6 3.74 -0.40 8.18
CA HIS A 6 5.07 0.21 8.31
C HIS A 6 4.98 1.56 9.04
N GLY A 7 4.93 1.53 10.37
CA GLY A 7 4.82 2.74 11.18
C GLY A 7 3.49 3.47 10.95
N ARG A 8 3.55 4.68 10.36
CA ARG A 8 2.35 5.45 9.98
C ARG A 8 1.82 5.09 8.58
N PHE A 9 2.42 4.14 7.89
CA PHE A 9 2.05 3.74 6.54
C PHE A 9 1.61 2.28 6.50
N TYR A 10 0.95 1.88 5.43
CA TYR A 10 0.70 0.48 5.09
C TYR A 10 0.93 0.24 3.59
N ILE A 11 1.31 -0.98 3.23
CA ILE A 11 1.34 -1.47 1.85
C ILE A 11 0.17 -2.44 1.68
N GLU A 12 -0.67 -2.20 0.68
CA GLU A 12 -1.74 -3.12 0.28
C GLU A 12 -1.38 -3.79 -1.04
N ARG A 13 -1.32 -5.13 -1.04
CA ARG A 13 -1.17 -5.90 -2.29
C ARG A 13 -2.53 -6.14 -2.92
N LYS A 14 -2.66 -5.71 -4.17
CA LYS A 14 -3.82 -5.95 -5.03
C LYS A 14 -3.41 -6.77 -6.25
N THR A 15 -4.38 -7.47 -6.83
CA THR A 15 -4.19 -8.22 -8.06
C THR A 15 -5.29 -7.88 -9.04
N ILE A 16 -4.92 -7.58 -10.28
CA ILE A 16 -5.85 -7.47 -11.40
C ILE A 16 -5.67 -8.70 -12.28
N GLY A 17 -6.78 -9.37 -12.58
CA GLY A 17 -6.84 -10.35 -13.65
C GLY A 17 -7.06 -9.65 -14.98
N ASP A 18 -6.29 -10.01 -16.00
CA ASP A 18 -6.56 -9.59 -17.38
C ASP A 18 -7.58 -10.53 -18.06
N ALA A 19 -8.02 -10.15 -19.25
CA ALA A 19 -9.00 -10.92 -20.02
C ALA A 19 -8.45 -12.28 -20.52
N ASP A 20 -7.13 -12.42 -20.58
CA ASP A 20 -6.43 -13.63 -21.03
C ASP A 20 -6.10 -14.59 -19.88
N GLY A 21 -6.53 -14.25 -18.65
CA GLY A 21 -6.32 -15.05 -17.44
C GLY A 21 -4.97 -14.82 -16.75
N GLY A 22 -4.17 -13.87 -17.22
CA GLY A 22 -2.99 -13.39 -16.53
C GLY A 22 -3.38 -12.62 -15.26
N VAL A 23 -2.54 -12.73 -14.23
CA VAL A 23 -2.74 -12.03 -12.96
C VAL A 23 -1.53 -11.17 -12.69
N THR A 24 -1.74 -9.87 -12.63
CA THR A 24 -0.69 -8.90 -12.28
C THR A 24 -0.94 -8.36 -10.88
N ALA A 25 0.10 -8.37 -10.05
CA ALA A 25 0.05 -7.75 -8.73
C ALA A 25 0.56 -6.31 -8.79
N PHE A 26 -0.05 -5.44 -8.00
CA PHE A 26 0.40 -4.08 -7.74
C PHE A 26 0.26 -3.77 -6.25
N PHE A 27 1.00 -2.78 -5.78
CA PHE A 27 1.17 -2.48 -4.38
C PHE A 27 0.82 -1.02 -4.15
N ASP A 28 -0.24 -0.74 -3.39
CA ASP A 28 -0.61 0.63 -3.04
C ASP A 28 -0.06 0.96 -1.66
N VAL A 29 0.41 2.20 -1.47
CA VAL A 29 0.77 2.71 -0.14
C VAL A 29 -0.37 3.56 0.40
N GLY A 30 -0.66 3.46 1.68
CA GLY A 30 -1.58 4.38 2.35
C GLY A 30 -1.11 4.76 3.74
N GLU A 31 -1.84 5.67 4.38
CA GLU A 31 -1.52 6.16 5.72
C GLU A 31 -2.41 5.53 6.78
N ILE A 32 -1.81 5.20 7.92
CA ILE A 32 -2.49 4.79 9.13
C ILE A 32 -2.61 6.01 10.03
N SER A 33 -3.85 6.47 10.23
CA SER A 33 -4.16 7.52 11.20
C SER A 33 -4.89 6.92 12.40
N THR A 34 -4.68 7.47 13.59
CA THR A 34 -5.45 7.09 14.77
C THR A 34 -6.42 8.22 15.11
N ALA A 35 -7.72 7.93 15.04
CA ALA A 35 -8.77 8.85 15.45
C ALA A 35 -9.62 8.17 16.53
N THR A 36 -9.80 8.85 17.67
CA THR A 36 -10.62 8.34 18.79
C THR A 36 -10.26 6.92 19.24
N GLY A 37 -8.96 6.58 19.29
CA GLY A 37 -8.46 5.26 19.68
C GLY A 37 -8.66 4.14 18.65
N THR A 38 -9.21 4.46 17.47
CA THR A 38 -9.41 3.50 16.37
C THR A 38 -8.42 3.80 15.25
N LYS A 39 -7.71 2.76 14.79
CA LYS A 39 -6.87 2.86 13.58
C LYS A 39 -7.78 3.03 12.36
N ARG A 40 -7.45 3.99 11.52
CA ARG A 40 -8.08 4.24 10.22
C ARG A 40 -7.03 4.17 9.13
N TYR A 41 -7.23 3.24 8.21
CA TYR A 41 -6.44 3.09 6.99
C TYR A 41 -6.99 4.07 5.96
N LYS A 42 -6.27 5.17 5.78
CA LYS A 42 -6.62 6.20 4.82
C LYS A 42 -6.04 5.77 3.46
N VAL A 43 -6.92 5.43 2.54
CA VAL A 43 -6.61 5.20 1.13
C VAL A 43 -6.28 6.56 0.51
N ALA A 44 -5.07 7.05 0.73
CA ALA A 44 -4.67 8.37 0.30
C ALA A 44 -3.23 8.35 -0.16
N MET A 45 -2.92 7.53 -1.16
CA MET A 45 -1.86 7.86 -2.12
C MET A 45 -2.33 7.46 -3.51
N ASP A 46 -2.23 8.40 -4.44
CA ASP A 46 -2.46 8.19 -5.87
C ASP A 46 -1.29 7.37 -6.51
N GLU A 47 -0.39 6.83 -5.69
CA GLU A 47 0.80 6.09 -6.11
C GLU A 47 0.64 4.59 -5.84
N GLY A 48 0.45 3.86 -6.93
CA GLY A 48 0.58 2.41 -6.99
C GLY A 48 1.96 2.01 -7.53
N PHE A 49 2.54 0.97 -6.96
CA PHE A 49 3.88 0.47 -7.28
C PHE A 49 3.82 -0.90 -7.95
N SER A 50 4.81 -1.18 -8.79
CA SER A 50 4.91 -2.46 -9.51
C SER A 50 5.45 -3.59 -8.62
N SER A 51 6.11 -3.23 -7.52
CA SER A 51 6.67 -4.18 -6.56
C SER A 51 6.58 -3.70 -5.11
N ARG A 52 6.58 -4.65 -4.17
CA ARG A 52 6.68 -4.37 -2.73
C ARG A 52 7.93 -3.57 -2.37
N GLN A 53 9.05 -3.84 -3.05
CA GLN A 53 10.32 -3.17 -2.76
C GLN A 53 10.29 -1.69 -3.13
N GLU A 54 9.64 -1.34 -4.25
CA GLU A 54 9.43 0.06 -4.64
C GLU A 54 8.54 0.80 -3.64
N ALA A 55 7.43 0.18 -3.22
CA ALA A 55 6.54 0.73 -2.19
C ALA A 55 7.27 0.96 -0.86
N LEU A 56 8.12 0.02 -0.44
CA LEU A 56 8.91 0.16 0.78
C LEU A 56 9.96 1.28 0.67
N ALA A 57 10.69 1.34 -0.44
CA ALA A 57 11.68 2.40 -0.67
C ALA A 57 11.03 3.78 -0.72
N TRP A 58 9.78 3.87 -1.19
CA TRP A 58 9.00 5.11 -1.13
C TRP A 58 8.68 5.49 0.33
N ILE A 59 8.23 4.53 1.15
CA ILE A 59 7.95 4.76 2.58
C ILE A 59 9.20 5.26 3.31
N GLU A 60 10.35 4.63 3.07
CA GLU A 60 11.63 5.01 3.67
C GLU A 60 11.98 6.48 3.39
N LYS A 61 11.78 6.95 2.15
CA LYS A 61 12.00 8.35 1.75
C LYS A 61 11.08 9.37 2.42
N GLN A 62 9.93 8.96 2.97
CA GLN A 62 9.02 9.86 3.70
C GLN A 62 9.34 9.99 5.19
N THR A 63 10.27 9.16 5.68
CA THR A 63 10.71 9.13 7.08
C THR A 63 12.07 9.78 7.29
N ASP A 64 12.83 10.01 6.21
CA ASP A 64 14.00 10.90 6.17
C ASP A 64 13.59 12.38 6.12
#